data_AF-A0AAD9X907-F1
#
_entry.id   AF-A0AAD9X907-F1
#
_cell.length_a   1.000
_cell.length_b   1.000
_cell.length_c   1.000
_cell.angle_alpha   90.00
_cell.angle_beta   90.00
_cell.angle_gamma   90.00
#
_symmetry.space_group_name_H-M   'P 1'
#
loop_
_entity.id
_entity.type
_entity.pdbx_description
1 polymer ?
#
loop_
_entity_poly.entity_id
_entity_poly.type
_entity_poly.pdbx_seq_one_letter_code
_entity_poly.pdbx_strand_id
1 'polypeptide(L)'
;MDCGADKRTDRVTGSRSTPVRSRSGDKSTNRGNFTTNSNYGNNRNHILSSLATDVQSNNSFFTGITGQGSDEVYALALCRGDLPSEECASCIKSTSEDIMTECPNLKEVKNREQFYIL
;
A
#
# COMPACT_ATOMS: atom_id res chain seq x y z
N MET A 1 4.71 -6.97 5.67
CA MET A 1 4.02 -5.70 5.31
C MET A 1 2.70 -5.62 6.06
N ASP A 2 2.08 -4.44 6.20
CA ASP A 2 0.69 -4.32 6.70
C ASP A 2 -0.22 -3.98 5.51
N CYS A 3 -1.03 -4.95 5.10
CA CYS A 3 -2.01 -4.79 4.01
C CYS A 3 -3.14 -3.79 4.36
N GLY A 4 -3.12 -3.14 5.52
CA GLY A 4 -3.95 -1.98 5.78
C GLY A 4 -5.42 -2.34 6.08
N ALA A 5 -5.63 -2.94 7.25
CA ALA A 5 -6.76 -2.63 8.11
C ALA A 5 -6.17 -2.32 9.49
N ASP A 6 -6.45 -1.15 10.06
CA ASP A 6 -5.79 -0.59 11.25
C ASP A 6 -5.57 -1.61 12.39
N LYS A 7 -4.32 -2.01 12.67
CA LYS A 7 -3.91 -2.78 13.86
C LYS A 7 -3.82 -1.90 15.12
N ARG A 8 -4.71 -0.92 15.31
CA ARG A 8 -4.69 -0.06 16.51
C ARG A 8 -5.52 -0.57 17.68
N THR A 9 -5.87 -1.86 17.69
CA THR A 9 -6.55 -2.49 18.85
C THR A 9 -5.73 -3.49 19.65
N ASP A 10 -4.44 -3.69 19.38
CA ASP A 10 -3.64 -4.65 20.15
C ASP A 10 -2.59 -3.96 21.04
N ARG A 11 -3.05 -3.12 21.96
CA ARG A 11 -2.24 -2.80 23.16
C ARG A 11 -3.08 -2.68 24.41
N VAL A 12 -3.67 -3.79 24.86
CA VAL A 12 -3.88 -4.01 26.28
C VAL A 12 -3.55 -5.47 26.59
N THR A 13 -2.41 -5.65 27.24
CA THR A 13 -2.06 -6.79 28.09
C THR A 13 -3.28 -7.38 28.78
N GLY A 14 -3.41 -8.70 28.75
CA GLY A 14 -4.65 -9.41 29.09
C GLY A 14 -5.39 -8.90 30.32
N SER A 15 -6.71 -8.79 30.21
CA SER A 15 -7.71 -9.02 31.27
C SER A 15 -9.13 -8.78 30.72
N ARG A 16 -9.94 -9.83 30.82
CA ARG A 16 -11.40 -9.88 31.05
C ARG A 16 -12.34 -8.97 30.23
N SER A 17 -13.23 -9.64 29.51
CA SER A 17 -14.34 -9.14 28.68
C SER A 17 -15.26 -8.11 29.37
N THR A 18 -15.50 -6.96 28.74
CA THR A 18 -16.68 -6.10 28.97
C THR A 18 -17.25 -5.59 27.64
N PRO A 19 -18.59 -5.46 27.49
CA PRO A 19 -19.20 -5.09 26.22
C PRO A 19 -19.15 -3.57 26.02
N VAL A 20 -18.41 -3.09 25.02
CA VAL A 20 -18.36 -1.66 24.68
C VAL A 20 -19.55 -1.30 23.80
N ARG A 21 -20.41 -0.42 24.33
CA ARG A 21 -21.58 0.19 23.68
C ARG A 21 -21.16 1.01 22.46
N SER A 22 -21.63 0.63 21.28
CA SER A 22 -21.35 1.30 20.01
C SER A 22 -21.86 2.75 20.03
N ARG A 23 -20.95 3.73 19.99
CA ARG A 23 -21.30 5.12 19.68
C ARG A 23 -21.37 5.26 18.16
N SER A 24 -22.56 5.61 17.67
CA SER A 24 -22.82 5.94 16.26
C SER A 24 -21.92 7.11 15.85
N GLY A 25 -21.02 6.90 14.89
CA GLY A 25 -20.14 7.95 14.39
C GLY A 25 -18.78 7.55 13.80
N ASP A 26 -18.43 6.27 13.70
CA ASP A 26 -17.21 5.87 12.99
C ASP A 26 -17.48 5.80 11.48
N LYS A 27 -16.88 6.74 10.75
CA LYS A 27 -16.79 6.69 9.29
C LYS A 27 -16.00 5.41 8.96
N SER A 28 -16.72 4.37 8.57
CA SER A 28 -16.15 3.11 8.07
C SER A 28 -15.01 3.44 7.10
N THR A 29 -13.76 3.33 7.55
CA THR A 29 -12.63 3.26 6.64
C THR A 29 -12.50 1.82 6.19
N ASN A 30 -13.51 1.34 5.46
CA ASN A 30 -13.23 0.35 4.43
C ASN A 30 -12.27 1.04 3.48
N ARG A 31 -10.96 0.75 3.59
CA ARG A 31 -9.91 1.20 2.66
C ARG A 31 -10.05 0.57 1.26
N GLY A 32 -11.30 0.35 0.83
CA GLY A 32 -11.76 -0.16 -0.46
C GLY A 32 -11.10 -1.46 -0.89
N ASN A 33 -11.88 -2.54 -0.99
CA ASN A 33 -11.46 -3.59 -1.91
C ASN A 33 -11.83 -3.16 -3.33
N PHE A 34 -11.00 -3.55 -4.30
CA PHE A 34 -11.39 -3.52 -5.71
C PHE A 34 -11.82 -4.91 -6.16
N THR A 35 -12.61 -4.97 -7.22
CA THR A 35 -13.02 -6.24 -7.83
C THR A 35 -11.83 -6.86 -8.56
N THR A 36 -11.56 -8.14 -8.33
CA THR A 36 -10.53 -8.89 -9.07
C THR A 36 -10.70 -8.69 -10.58
N ASN A 37 -9.59 -8.50 -11.31
CA ASN A 37 -9.57 -8.23 -12.76
C ASN A 37 -10.28 -6.94 -13.21
N SER A 38 -10.55 -6.00 -12.30
CA SER A 38 -10.99 -4.65 -12.67
C SER A 38 -9.89 -3.85 -13.36
N ASN A 39 -10.27 -2.80 -14.09
CA ASN A 39 -9.33 -1.83 -14.65
C ASN A 39 -8.45 -1.22 -13.56
N TYR A 40 -9.03 -0.82 -12.42
CA TYR A 40 -8.26 -0.40 -11.23
C TYR A 40 -7.19 -1.45 -10.83
N GLY A 41 -7.56 -2.73 -10.74
CA GLY A 41 -6.62 -3.80 -10.40
C GLY A 41 -5.48 -3.95 -11.42
N ASN A 42 -5.80 -3.84 -12.71
CA ASN A 42 -4.79 -3.87 -13.78
C ASN A 42 -3.87 -2.64 -13.72
N ASN A 43 -4.41 -1.45 -13.52
CA ASN A 43 -3.65 -0.20 -13.37
C ASN A 43 -2.73 -0.24 -12.15
N ARG A 44 -3.22 -0.83 -11.04
CA ARG A 44 -2.43 -1.04 -9.83
C ARG A 44 -1.26 -1.99 -10.07
N ASN A 45 -1.50 -3.13 -10.71
CA ASN A 45 -0.42 -4.07 -11.02
C ASN A 45 0.57 -3.48 -12.01
N HIS A 46 0.10 -2.66 -12.96
CA HIS A 46 0.96 -1.97 -13.92
C HIS A 46 1.91 -0.99 -13.22
N ILE A 47 1.40 -0.08 -12.39
CA ILE A 47 2.26 0.88 -11.67
C ILE A 47 3.17 0.17 -10.66
N LEU A 48 2.70 -0.88 -9.99
CA LEU A 48 3.52 -1.72 -9.12
C LEU A 48 4.72 -2.34 -9.83
N SER A 49 4.53 -2.78 -11.08
CA SER A 49 5.57 -3.39 -11.89
C SER A 49 6.62 -2.40 -12.42
N SER A 50 6.28 -1.12 -12.58
CA SER A 50 7.20 -0.09 -13.09
C SER A 50 8.00 0.60 -11.99
N LEU A 51 7.46 0.63 -10.77
CA LEU A 51 7.98 1.40 -9.63
C LEU A 51 9.49 1.23 -9.36
N ALA A 52 10.03 0.01 -9.47
CA ALA A 52 11.46 -0.23 -9.25
C ALA A 52 12.33 0.53 -10.27
N THR A 53 11.96 0.44 -11.55
CA THR A 53 12.64 1.14 -12.66
C THR A 53 12.45 2.66 -12.54
N ASP A 54 11.24 3.09 -12.17
CA ASP A 54 10.93 4.51 -12.05
C ASP A 54 11.72 5.17 -10.91
N VAL A 55 11.78 4.53 -9.74
CA VAL A 55 12.57 5.01 -8.60
C VAL A 55 14.07 5.04 -8.92
N GLN A 56 14.58 4.01 -9.61
CA GLN A 56 15.97 3.97 -10.04
C GLN A 56 16.32 5.13 -10.99
N SER A 57 15.40 5.48 -11.88
CA SER A 57 15.58 6.53 -12.89
C SER A 57 15.38 7.95 -12.34
N ASN A 58 14.70 8.10 -11.19
CA ASN A 58 14.30 9.39 -10.62
C ASN A 58 14.98 9.68 -9.27
N ASN A 59 16.27 9.34 -9.15
CA ASN A 59 17.07 9.63 -7.95
C ASN A 59 16.41 9.12 -6.65
N SER A 60 16.00 7.86 -6.64
CA SER A 60 15.51 7.19 -5.43
C SER A 60 14.15 7.70 -4.91
N PHE A 61 13.37 8.35 -5.77
CA PHE A 61 12.01 8.82 -5.46
C PHE A 61 11.11 8.71 -6.69
N PHE A 62 9.84 8.36 -6.49
CA PHE A 62 8.82 8.38 -7.53
C PHE A 62 7.45 8.74 -6.98
N THR A 63 6.69 9.50 -7.76
CA THR A 63 5.25 9.70 -7.60
C THR A 63 4.58 9.57 -8.97
N GLY A 64 3.45 8.88 -9.04
CA GLY A 64 2.78 8.64 -10.31
C GLY A 64 1.30 8.30 -10.16
N ILE A 65 0.59 8.45 -11.28
CA ILE A 65 -0.83 8.11 -11.41
C ILE A 65 -0.98 7.28 -12.68
N THR A 66 -1.73 6.16 -12.58
CA THR A 66 -2.09 5.32 -13.74
C THR A 66 -3.60 5.11 -13.74
N GLY A 67 -4.23 5.19 -14.92
CA GLY A 67 -5.66 5.02 -15.08
C GLY A 67 -6.39 6.35 -15.28
N GLN A 68 -7.72 6.30 -15.29
CA GLN A 68 -8.60 7.45 -15.50
C GLN A 68 -9.88 7.30 -14.68
N GLY A 69 -10.38 8.39 -14.10
CA GLY A 69 -11.65 8.41 -13.37
C GLY A 69 -11.63 7.46 -12.16
N SER A 70 -12.61 6.55 -12.08
CA SER A 70 -12.73 5.61 -10.94
C SER A 70 -11.65 4.52 -10.89
N ASP A 71 -10.85 4.40 -11.95
CA ASP A 71 -9.78 3.40 -12.09
C ASP A 71 -8.37 4.01 -11.91
N GLU A 72 -8.27 5.27 -11.49
CA GLU A 72 -6.99 5.90 -11.14
C GLU A 72 -6.36 5.26 -9.91
N VAL A 73 -5.06 4.99 -10.01
CA VAL A 73 -4.21 4.48 -8.93
C VAL A 73 -3.04 5.43 -8.74
N TYR A 74 -2.83 5.84 -7.49
CA TYR A 74 -1.76 6.74 -7.10
C TYR A 74 -0.66 5.92 -6.42
N ALA A 75 0.59 6.11 -6.83
CA ALA A 75 1.73 5.45 -6.21
C ALA A 75 2.80 6.46 -5.80
N LEU A 76 3.39 6.22 -4.64
CA LEU A 76 4.56 6.92 -4.14
C LEU A 76 5.56 5.90 -3.60
N ALA A 77 6.80 6.02 -4.05
CA ALA A 77 7.92 5.24 -3.55
C ALA A 77 9.10 6.15 -3.24
N LEU A 78 9.74 5.88 -2.11
CA LEU A 78 10.90 6.62 -1.65
C LEU A 78 11.90 5.63 -1.09
N CYS A 79 13.16 5.74 -1.52
CA CYS A 79 14.25 5.00 -0.92
C CYS A 79 14.76 5.70 0.33
N ARG A 80 15.37 4.91 1.21
CA ARG A 80 16.28 5.43 2.24
C ARG A 80 17.54 5.99 1.56
N GLY A 81 17.93 7.22 1.91
CA GLY A 81 19.01 7.94 1.23
C GLY A 81 20.44 7.41 1.46
N ASP A 82 20.62 6.44 2.35
CA ASP A 82 21.89 5.74 2.60
C ASP A 82 22.02 4.44 1.78
N LEU A 83 21.00 4.02 1.05
CA LEU A 83 21.03 2.83 0.22
C LEU A 83 21.57 3.13 -1.20
N PRO A 84 22.41 2.25 -1.76
CA PRO A 84 22.71 2.27 -3.19
C PRO A 84 21.44 2.20 -4.04
N SER A 85 21.48 2.83 -5.22
CA SER A 85 20.33 2.88 -6.14
C SER A 85 19.80 1.49 -6.52
N GLU A 86 20.70 0.52 -6.76
CA GLU A 86 20.34 -0.86 -7.10
C GLU A 86 19.70 -1.60 -5.92
N GLU A 87 20.22 -1.43 -4.70
CA GLU A 87 19.63 -2.01 -3.50
C GLU A 87 18.23 -1.46 -3.26
N CYS A 88 18.03 -0.15 -3.44
CA CYS A 88 16.69 0.41 -3.34
C CYS A 88 15.74 -0.17 -4.40
N ALA A 89 16.16 -0.21 -5.68
CA ALA A 89 15.33 -0.74 -6.74
C ALA A 89 14.90 -2.19 -6.44
N SER A 90 15.81 -3.00 -5.88
CA SER A 90 15.52 -4.36 -5.41
C SER A 90 14.48 -4.37 -4.27
N CYS A 91 14.62 -3.50 -3.26
CA CYS A 91 13.65 -3.36 -2.17
C CYS A 91 12.25 -2.97 -2.66
N ILE A 92 12.17 -2.01 -3.59
CA ILE A 92 10.89 -1.58 -4.18
C ILE A 92 10.28 -2.72 -5.00
N LYS A 93 11.07 -3.44 -5.80
CA LYS A 93 10.59 -4.59 -6.57
C LYS A 93 10.00 -5.68 -5.67
N SER A 94 10.74 -6.10 -4.65
CA SER A 94 10.26 -7.11 -3.70
C SER A 94 8.99 -6.64 -3.00
N THR A 95 8.95 -5.39 -2.55
CA THR A 95 7.76 -4.83 -1.90
C THR A 95 6.56 -4.82 -2.85
N SER A 96 6.75 -4.47 -4.12
CA SER A 96 5.67 -4.51 -5.12
C SER A 96 5.12 -5.92 -5.33
N GLU A 97 6.01 -6.93 -5.40
CA GLU A 97 5.64 -8.34 -5.53
C GLU A 97 4.88 -8.85 -4.29
N ASP A 98 5.34 -8.50 -3.09
CA ASP A 98 4.66 -8.81 -1.83
C ASP A 98 3.27 -8.18 -1.80
N ILE A 99 3.11 -6.95 -2.29
CA ILE A 99 1.82 -6.26 -2.33
C ILE A 99 0.84 -6.90 -3.33
N MET A 100 1.33 -7.41 -4.45
CA MET A 100 0.51 -8.14 -5.42
C MET A 100 0.07 -9.50 -4.89
N THR A 101 0.88 -10.13 -4.02
CA THR A 101 0.64 -11.49 -3.51
C THR A 101 -0.10 -11.51 -2.17
N GLU A 102 0.33 -10.70 -1.20
CA GLU A 102 -0.25 -10.63 0.15
C GLU A 102 -1.52 -9.76 0.20
N CYS A 103 -1.61 -8.73 -0.65
CA CYS A 103 -2.70 -7.76 -0.64
C CYS A 103 -3.43 -7.67 -2.01
N PRO A 104 -3.94 -8.78 -2.59
CA PRO A 104 -4.29 -8.86 -4.00
C PRO A 104 -5.46 -7.96 -4.44
N ASN A 105 -6.33 -7.54 -3.52
CA ASN A 105 -7.55 -6.77 -3.83
C ASN A 105 -7.69 -5.47 -3.03
N LEU A 106 -6.62 -5.01 -2.39
CA LEU A 106 -6.65 -3.83 -1.52
C LEU A 106 -6.17 -2.58 -2.26
N LYS A 107 -6.95 -1.50 -2.14
CA LYS A 107 -6.64 -0.21 -2.75
C LYS A 107 -5.50 0.51 -2.04
N GLU A 108 -5.53 0.56 -0.71
CA GLU A 108 -4.49 1.23 0.08
C GLU A 108 -3.54 0.24 0.77
N VAL A 109 -2.25 0.36 0.49
CA VAL A 109 -1.20 -0.42 1.18
C VAL A 109 -0.09 0.51 1.66
N LYS A 110 0.37 0.29 2.89
CA LYS A 110 1.45 1.06 3.51
C LYS A 110 2.52 0.10 4.00
N ASN A 111 3.73 0.25 3.48
CA ASN A 111 4.88 -0.40 4.08
C ASN A 111 5.54 0.55 5.09
N ARG A 112 6.08 0.00 6.19
CA ARG A 112 6.80 0.76 7.22
C ARG A 112 8.07 1.43 6.70
N GLU A 113 8.52 1.01 5.51
CA GLU A 113 9.71 1.53 4.84
C GLU A 113 9.37 2.32 3.57
N GLN A 114 8.50 3.32 3.71
CA GLN A 114 8.39 4.46 2.77
C GLN A 114 7.74 4.18 1.40
N PHE A 115 6.86 3.17 1.32
CA PHE A 115 6.04 2.88 0.14
C PHE A 115 4.55 3.12 0.43
N TYR A 116 3.90 3.96 -0.39
CA TYR A 116 2.49 4.32 -0.27
C TYR A 116 1.77 4.12 -1.61
N ILE A 117 0.74 3.27 -1.64
CA ILE A 117 -0.21 3.18 -2.75
C ILE A 117 -1.60 3.58 -2.24
N LEU A 118 -2.30 4.40 -3.03
CA LEU A 118 -3.65 4.93 -2.79
C LEU A 118 -4.57 4.66 -3.99
#